data_AF-A0A9J6DBF5-F1
#
_entry.id   AF-A0A9J6DBF5-F1
#
_cell.length_a   1.000
_cell.length_b   1.000
_cell.length_c   1.000
_cell.angle_alpha   90.00
_cell.angle_beta   90.00
_cell.angle_gamma   90.00
#
_symmetry.space_group_name_H-M   'P 1'
#
loop_
_entity.id
_entity.type
_entity.pdbx_description
1 polymer ?
#
loop_
_entity_poly.entity_id
_entity_poly.type
_entity_poly.pdbx_seq_one_letter_code
_entity_poly.pdbx_strand_id
1 'polypeptide(L)'
;MDIQKDMHMAQHEVIQDVPTRWNSEYAMMETLVELRAPISVELCDSDVDNLSSREWKLMAAAVKVLQPLDQATTELCADRYPTLSQVILLVHCAQVVLHKHKSQGEEAASFARSFLRSLATRFPGLKMANVPTNAMLVDPRYKEICYTEDSQKNWAKAALAAAANELMQAQNECSQAPVCPAMEKPQANTLWSVFSSLTSNVLQYNAHESVPSQVAEYLGAPVLPRSENPLEWWKTHGSRLYPALAKVAQKYLSIPATQARSERLF
;
A
#
# COMPACT_ATOMS: atom_id res chain seq x y z
N MET A 1 34.38 -19.74 3.15
CA MET A 1 33.26 -20.15 4.04
C MET A 1 33.71 -20.47 5.46
N ASP A 2 34.97 -20.88 5.67
CA ASP A 2 35.45 -21.25 7.00
C ASP A 2 35.65 -20.04 7.93
N ILE A 3 36.11 -18.89 7.41
CA ILE A 3 36.25 -17.65 8.21
C ILE A 3 34.94 -17.23 8.90
N GLN A 4 33.79 -17.29 8.21
CA GLN A 4 32.51 -16.95 8.82
C GLN A 4 32.13 -17.91 9.95
N LYS A 5 32.45 -19.21 9.82
CA LYS A 5 32.23 -20.21 10.87
C LYS A 5 33.14 -19.96 12.07
N ASP A 6 34.41 -19.65 11.80
CA ASP A 6 35.41 -19.33 12.82
C ASP A 6 35.05 -18.07 13.61
N MET A 7 34.31 -17.14 12.97
CA MET A 7 33.79 -15.92 13.60
C MET A 7 32.38 -16.09 14.22
N HIS A 8 31.82 -17.30 14.22
CA HIS A 8 30.46 -17.58 14.72
C HIS A 8 29.36 -16.73 14.07
N MET A 9 29.52 -16.38 12.79
CA MET A 9 28.56 -15.60 12.02
C MET A 9 27.56 -16.50 11.28
N ALA A 10 26.36 -15.98 11.03
CA ALA A 10 25.44 -16.61 10.10
C ALA A 10 26.09 -16.70 8.71
N GLN A 11 25.93 -17.86 8.06
CA GLN A 11 26.57 -18.11 6.79
C GLN A 11 25.81 -17.40 5.67
N HIS A 12 26.47 -16.43 5.06
CA HIS A 12 25.93 -15.68 3.93
C HIS A 12 26.82 -15.88 2.70
N GLU A 13 26.18 -16.07 1.55
CA GLU A 13 26.84 -15.93 0.26
C GLU A 13 26.83 -14.47 -0.16
N VAL A 14 27.89 -14.02 -0.85
CA VAL A 14 27.92 -12.67 -1.41
C VAL A 14 26.90 -12.61 -2.54
N ILE A 15 25.93 -11.70 -2.40
CA ILE A 15 24.92 -11.44 -3.42
C ILE A 15 25.52 -10.52 -4.46
N GLN A 16 25.47 -10.92 -5.74
CA GLN A 16 25.85 -10.05 -6.85
C GLN A 16 24.69 -9.14 -7.23
N ASP A 17 25.00 -7.92 -7.66
CA ASP A 17 24.01 -7.00 -8.19
C ASP A 17 23.46 -7.50 -9.54
N VAL A 18 22.18 -7.26 -9.75
CA VAL A 18 21.48 -7.50 -11.00
C VAL A 18 21.01 -6.13 -11.50
N PRO A 19 21.61 -5.58 -12.58
CA PRO A 19 21.38 -4.19 -12.99
C PRO A 19 19.92 -3.82 -13.26
N THR A 20 19.07 -4.80 -13.57
CA THR A 20 17.63 -4.58 -13.84
C THR A 20 16.77 -4.54 -12.58
N ARG A 21 17.31 -4.87 -11.40
CA ARG A 21 16.57 -4.98 -10.13
C ARG A 21 17.30 -4.27 -9.01
N TRP A 22 16.91 -3.04 -8.72
CA TRP A 22 17.56 -2.22 -7.70
C TRP A 22 17.62 -2.88 -6.30
N ASN A 23 16.64 -3.72 -5.92
CA ASN A 23 16.68 -4.46 -4.64
C ASN A 23 17.91 -5.38 -4.53
N SER A 24 18.45 -5.87 -5.66
CA SER A 24 19.67 -6.69 -5.64
C SER A 24 20.91 -5.88 -5.26
N GLU A 25 20.99 -4.62 -5.70
CA GLU A 25 22.07 -3.71 -5.31
C GLU A 25 21.99 -3.38 -3.80
N TYR A 26 20.77 -3.17 -3.29
CA TYR A 26 20.53 -3.00 -1.85
C TYR A 26 20.96 -4.25 -1.07
N ALA A 27 20.50 -5.44 -1.47
CA ALA A 27 20.81 -6.71 -0.81
C ALA A 27 22.32 -7.03 -0.85
N MET A 28 22.99 -6.72 -1.96
CA MET A 28 24.45 -6.81 -2.06
C MET A 28 25.12 -5.90 -1.02
N MET A 29 24.77 -4.61 -0.98
CA MET A 29 25.37 -3.68 -0.03
C MET A 29 25.10 -4.08 1.43
N GLU A 30 23.88 -4.53 1.75
CA GLU A 30 23.52 -5.02 3.08
C GLU A 30 24.38 -6.22 3.47
N THR A 31 24.50 -7.21 2.59
CA THR A 31 25.33 -8.40 2.81
C THR A 31 26.82 -8.05 2.95
N LEU A 32 27.34 -7.15 2.12
CA LEU A 32 28.74 -6.71 2.20
C LEU A 32 29.03 -6.01 3.54
N VAL A 33 28.10 -5.18 4.02
CA VAL A 33 28.24 -4.51 5.32
C VAL A 33 28.26 -5.53 6.46
N GLU A 34 27.41 -6.57 6.42
CA GLU A 34 27.42 -7.67 7.40
C GLU A 34 28.71 -8.49 7.34
N LEU A 35 29.23 -8.74 6.14
CA LEU A 35 30.44 -9.52 5.89
C LEU A 35 31.73 -8.68 5.93
N ARG A 36 31.68 -7.42 6.36
CA ARG A 36 32.85 -6.53 6.36
C ARG A 36 34.08 -7.16 7.04
N ALA A 37 33.91 -7.73 8.23
CA ALA A 37 35.01 -8.30 8.99
C ALA A 37 35.63 -9.54 8.31
N PRO A 38 34.86 -10.59 7.93
CA PRO A 38 35.42 -11.74 7.23
C PRO A 38 36.01 -11.39 5.86
N ILE A 39 35.40 -10.47 5.10
CA ILE A 39 35.96 -9.96 3.83
C ILE A 39 37.30 -9.27 4.08
N SER A 40 37.41 -8.45 5.12
CA SER A 40 38.66 -7.78 5.45
C SER A 40 39.79 -8.72 5.85
N VAL A 41 39.48 -9.85 6.49
CA VAL A 41 40.47 -10.89 6.80
C VAL A 41 40.91 -11.61 5.55
N GLU A 42 39.97 -12.07 4.71
CA GLU A 42 40.28 -12.79 3.47
C GLU A 42 41.12 -11.92 2.50
N LEU A 43 40.77 -10.63 2.38
CA LEU A 43 41.51 -9.70 1.50
C LEU A 43 42.89 -9.32 2.05
N CYS A 44 43.18 -9.59 3.33
CA CYS A 44 44.49 -9.31 3.91
C CYS A 44 45.60 -10.16 3.27
N ASP A 45 45.25 -11.36 2.80
CA ASP A 45 46.16 -12.32 2.14
C ASP A 45 45.99 -12.33 0.60
N SER A 46 45.28 -11.33 0.05
CA SER A 46 44.93 -11.21 -1.38
C SER A 46 45.66 -10.05 -2.06
N ASP A 47 45.87 -10.13 -3.38
CA ASP A 47 46.34 -9.01 -4.21
C ASP A 47 45.24 -7.97 -4.53
N VAL A 48 44.02 -8.15 -4.00
CA VAL A 48 42.88 -7.25 -4.23
C VAL A 48 42.77 -6.21 -3.13
N ASP A 49 42.74 -4.94 -3.53
CA ASP A 49 42.55 -3.83 -2.59
C ASP A 49 41.21 -3.91 -1.86
N ASN A 50 41.27 -3.73 -0.54
CA ASN A 50 40.07 -3.63 0.28
C ASN A 50 39.47 -2.22 0.23
N LEU A 51 38.16 -2.12 0.45
CA LEU A 51 37.48 -0.85 0.65
C LEU A 51 38.05 -0.10 1.86
N SER A 52 38.23 1.20 1.70
CA SER A 52 38.67 2.09 2.76
C SER A 52 37.63 2.16 3.89
N SER A 53 38.09 2.59 5.07
CA SER A 53 37.18 2.85 6.20
C SER A 53 36.09 3.86 5.88
N ARG A 54 36.31 4.78 4.94
CA ARG A 54 35.31 5.76 4.49
C ARG A 54 34.26 5.10 3.60
N GLU A 55 34.67 4.26 2.66
CA GLU A 55 33.76 3.55 1.75
C GLU A 55 32.84 2.60 2.52
N TRP A 56 33.37 1.85 3.49
CA TRP A 56 32.55 1.03 4.38
C TRP A 56 31.52 1.85 5.16
N LYS A 57 31.89 3.04 5.65
CA LYS A 57 30.97 3.95 6.35
C LYS A 57 29.89 4.49 5.41
N LEU A 58 30.25 4.86 4.18
CA LEU A 58 29.30 5.33 3.17
C LEU A 58 28.30 4.23 2.80
N MET A 59 28.77 3.00 2.58
CA MET A 59 27.91 1.85 2.28
C MET A 59 26.95 1.56 3.43
N ALA A 60 27.44 1.51 4.67
CA ALA A 60 26.59 1.31 5.85
C ALA A 60 25.54 2.43 6.01
N ALA A 61 25.90 3.69 5.70
CA ALA A 61 24.97 4.80 5.70
C ALA A 61 23.92 4.67 4.59
N ALA A 62 24.32 4.25 3.38
CA ALA A 62 23.42 4.02 2.25
C ALA A 62 22.41 2.91 2.55
N VAL A 63 22.86 1.76 3.05
CA VAL A 63 22.00 0.63 3.48
C VAL A 63 20.95 1.13 4.47
N LYS A 64 21.38 1.84 5.53
CA LYS A 64 20.45 2.35 6.55
C LYS A 64 19.39 3.29 5.97
N VAL A 65 19.77 4.17 5.02
CA VAL A 65 18.87 5.15 4.41
C VAL A 65 17.94 4.51 3.37
N LEU A 66 18.39 3.46 2.67
CA LEU A 66 17.64 2.78 1.62
C LEU A 66 16.70 1.69 2.15
N GLN A 67 16.96 1.14 3.34
CA GLN A 67 16.13 0.12 3.99
C GLN A 67 14.60 0.41 3.96
N PRO A 68 14.10 1.62 4.31
CA PRO A 68 12.66 1.89 4.24
C PRO A 68 12.09 1.81 2.82
N LEU A 69 12.89 2.06 1.78
CA LEU A 69 12.45 1.88 0.40
C LEU A 69 12.37 0.39 0.05
N ASP A 70 13.35 -0.41 0.47
CA ASP A 70 13.34 -1.85 0.18
C ASP A 70 12.12 -2.52 0.81
N GLN A 71 11.83 -2.17 2.07
CA GLN A 71 10.61 -2.60 2.76
C GLN A 71 9.34 -2.14 2.02
N ALA A 72 9.27 -0.88 1.59
CA ALA A 72 8.11 -0.36 0.87
C ALA A 72 7.91 -1.05 -0.49
N THR A 73 8.97 -1.25 -1.26
CA THR A 73 8.92 -1.93 -2.55
C THR A 73 8.54 -3.39 -2.39
N THR A 74 9.10 -4.09 -1.41
CA THR A 74 8.75 -5.49 -1.11
C THR A 74 7.25 -5.62 -0.81
N GLU A 75 6.69 -4.72 0.01
CA GLU A 75 5.26 -4.70 0.31
C GLU A 75 4.41 -4.40 -0.96
N LEU A 76 4.79 -3.40 -1.77
CA LEU A 76 4.06 -3.01 -2.99
C LEU A 76 4.17 -4.02 -4.13
N CYS A 77 5.19 -4.87 -4.11
CA CYS A 77 5.37 -5.96 -5.05
C CYS A 77 4.56 -7.21 -4.66
N ALA A 78 3.93 -7.26 -3.49
CA ALA A 78 3.11 -8.41 -3.13
C ALA A 78 1.85 -8.55 -4.02
N ASP A 79 1.30 -9.75 -4.07
CA ASP A 79 0.12 -10.11 -4.89
C ASP A 79 -1.00 -10.78 -4.10
N ARG A 80 -0.86 -10.89 -2.77
CA ARG A 80 -1.81 -11.57 -1.87
C ARG A 80 -2.78 -10.62 -1.16
N TYR A 81 -2.58 -9.32 -1.30
CA TYR A 81 -3.38 -8.29 -0.64
C TYR A 81 -3.41 -7.00 -1.50
N PRO A 82 -4.35 -6.07 -1.25
CA PRO A 82 -4.37 -4.78 -1.93
C PRO A 82 -3.08 -3.98 -1.70
N THR A 83 -2.39 -3.63 -2.78
CA THR A 83 -1.12 -2.87 -2.73
C THR A 83 -1.27 -1.42 -3.15
N LEU A 84 -2.19 -1.08 -4.07
CA LEU A 84 -2.38 0.32 -4.48
C LEU A 84 -2.80 1.22 -3.31
N SER A 85 -3.62 0.70 -2.38
CA SER A 85 -4.05 1.45 -1.18
C SER A 85 -2.91 1.78 -0.22
N GLN A 86 -1.76 1.11 -0.34
CA GLN A 86 -0.59 1.31 0.50
C GLN A 86 0.38 2.37 -0.05
N VAL A 87 0.27 2.76 -1.32
CA VAL A 87 1.27 3.61 -1.99
C VAL A 87 1.47 4.95 -1.26
N ILE A 88 0.39 5.67 -0.97
CA ILE A 88 0.47 6.96 -0.28
C ILE A 88 1.04 6.79 1.13
N LEU A 89 0.60 5.75 1.84
CA LEU A 89 1.06 5.44 3.19
C LEU A 89 2.56 5.15 3.23
N LEU A 90 3.03 4.25 2.37
CA LEU A 90 4.42 3.82 2.36
C LEU A 90 5.37 4.94 1.92
N VAL A 91 4.98 5.74 0.93
CA VAL A 91 5.75 6.94 0.55
C VAL A 91 5.81 7.93 1.72
N HIS A 92 4.70 8.15 2.43
CA HIS A 92 4.67 9.03 3.59
C HIS A 92 5.55 8.50 4.74
N CYS A 93 5.46 7.21 5.07
CA CYS A 93 6.30 6.56 6.08
C CYS A 93 7.79 6.65 5.71
N ALA A 94 8.15 6.39 4.45
CA ALA A 94 9.52 6.50 3.96
C ALA A 94 10.03 7.94 4.13
N GLN A 95 9.25 8.96 3.76
CA GLN A 95 9.61 10.36 3.99
C GLN A 95 9.87 10.65 5.47
N VAL A 96 8.99 10.20 6.37
CA VAL A 96 9.16 10.39 7.83
C VAL A 96 10.45 9.74 8.34
N VAL A 97 10.76 8.52 7.90
CA VAL A 97 12.02 7.83 8.29
C VAL A 97 13.24 8.57 7.73
N LEU A 98 13.22 8.97 6.46
CA LEU A 98 14.31 9.72 5.83
C LEU A 98 14.56 11.07 6.51
N HIS A 99 13.52 11.75 6.96
CA HIS A 99 13.66 12.98 7.73
C HIS A 99 14.42 12.76 9.04
N LYS A 100 14.24 11.61 9.71
CA LYS A 100 15.02 11.25 10.92
C LYS A 100 16.50 10.99 10.61
N HIS A 101 16.84 10.52 9.41
CA HIS A 101 18.23 10.32 9.01
C HIS A 101 18.99 11.63 8.72
N LYS A 102 18.29 12.76 8.54
CA LYS A 102 18.94 14.07 8.33
C LYS A 102 19.77 14.55 9.52
N SER A 103 19.52 14.01 10.71
CA SER A 103 20.29 14.32 11.93
C SER A 103 21.33 13.25 12.29
N GLN A 104 21.56 12.24 11.44
CA GLN A 104 22.43 11.10 11.74
C GLN A 104 23.70 11.12 10.90
N GLY A 105 24.74 11.81 11.36
CA GLY A 105 26.03 11.88 10.65
C GLY A 105 25.95 12.60 9.30
N GLU A 106 27.10 12.87 8.68
CA GLU A 106 27.16 13.63 7.44
C GLU A 106 26.74 12.77 6.24
N GLU A 107 27.22 11.53 6.18
CA GLU A 107 26.98 10.60 5.09
C GLU A 107 25.49 10.27 4.95
N ALA A 108 24.84 9.80 6.01
CA ALA A 108 23.42 9.43 5.95
C ALA A 108 22.52 10.66 5.72
N ALA A 109 22.88 11.82 6.27
CA ALA A 109 22.15 13.07 6.01
C ALA A 109 22.25 13.51 4.54
N SER A 110 23.40 13.29 3.88
CA SER A 110 23.56 13.54 2.45
C SER A 110 22.65 12.63 1.62
N PHE A 111 22.71 11.31 1.85
CA PHE A 111 21.86 10.33 1.16
C PHE A 111 20.36 10.61 1.39
N ALA A 112 19.96 10.86 2.64
CA ALA A 112 18.56 11.15 2.96
C ALA A 112 18.03 12.41 2.27
N ARG A 113 18.83 13.47 2.17
CA ARG A 113 18.46 14.70 1.45
C ARG A 113 18.27 14.45 -0.05
N SER A 114 19.23 13.76 -0.67
CA SER A 114 19.15 13.40 -2.08
C SER A 114 17.93 12.53 -2.35
N PHE A 115 17.64 11.57 -1.47
CA PHE A 115 16.52 10.66 -1.66
C PHE A 115 15.17 11.34 -1.45
N LEU A 116 15.01 12.18 -0.42
CA LEU A 116 13.82 13.00 -0.22
C LEU A 116 13.53 13.89 -1.45
N ARG A 117 14.57 14.45 -2.07
CA ARG A 117 14.43 15.22 -3.31
C ARG A 117 13.91 14.35 -4.45
N SER A 118 14.49 13.18 -4.66
CA SER A 118 14.04 12.21 -5.67
C SER A 118 12.57 11.80 -5.47
N LEU A 119 12.14 11.56 -4.22
CA LEU A 119 10.74 11.26 -3.92
C LEU A 119 9.81 12.43 -4.28
N ALA A 120 10.19 13.66 -3.94
CA ALA A 120 9.41 14.84 -4.28
C ALA A 120 9.30 15.06 -5.80
N THR A 121 10.36 14.77 -6.55
CA THR A 121 10.38 14.88 -8.01
C THR A 121 9.61 13.76 -8.70
N ARG A 122 9.65 12.53 -8.19
CA ARG A 122 8.98 11.37 -8.80
C ARG A 122 7.51 11.24 -8.43
N PHE A 123 7.11 11.73 -7.26
CA PHE A 123 5.73 11.64 -6.78
C PHE A 123 5.11 13.03 -6.53
N PRO A 124 5.15 13.95 -7.52
CA PRO A 124 4.56 15.27 -7.34
C PRO A 124 3.05 15.14 -7.21
N GLY A 125 2.48 15.73 -6.15
CA GLY A 125 1.03 15.72 -5.96
C GLY A 125 0.42 14.33 -5.76
N LEU A 126 1.18 13.33 -5.27
CA LEU A 126 0.68 11.96 -5.07
C LEU A 126 -0.62 11.90 -4.24
N LYS A 127 -0.73 12.73 -3.20
CA LYS A 127 -1.95 12.83 -2.36
C LYS A 127 -3.14 13.43 -3.11
N MET A 128 -2.91 14.12 -4.22
CA MET A 128 -3.90 14.80 -5.08
C MET A 128 -4.17 14.02 -6.38
N ALA A 129 -3.70 12.77 -6.49
CA ALA A 129 -4.01 11.89 -7.61
C ALA A 129 -5.22 11.01 -7.27
N ASN A 130 -6.24 11.00 -8.15
CA ASN A 130 -7.52 10.32 -7.90
C ASN A 130 -7.36 8.83 -7.55
N VAL A 131 -6.62 8.10 -8.38
CA VAL A 131 -6.51 6.63 -8.28
C VAL A 131 -5.89 6.16 -6.94
N PRO A 132 -4.68 6.60 -6.54
CA PRO A 132 -4.10 6.18 -5.26
C PRO A 132 -4.87 6.74 -4.06
N THR A 133 -5.47 7.94 -4.20
CA THR A 133 -6.31 8.53 -3.13
C THR A 133 -7.55 7.70 -2.87
N ASN A 134 -8.30 7.35 -3.92
CA ASN A 134 -9.49 6.52 -3.81
C ASN A 134 -9.16 5.15 -3.23
N ALA A 135 -8.07 4.53 -3.68
CA ALA A 135 -7.61 3.25 -3.15
C ALA A 135 -7.25 3.31 -1.66
N MET A 136 -6.54 4.36 -1.23
CA MET A 136 -6.17 4.54 0.19
C MET A 136 -7.41 4.80 1.07
N LEU A 137 -8.30 5.69 0.64
CA LEU A 137 -9.46 6.08 1.45
C LEU A 137 -10.39 4.88 1.70
N VAL A 138 -10.66 4.08 0.66
CA VAL A 138 -11.51 2.89 0.79
C VAL A 138 -10.81 1.71 1.45
N ASP A 139 -9.52 1.81 1.79
CA ASP A 139 -8.89 0.82 2.66
C ASP A 139 -9.21 1.15 4.13
N PRO A 140 -10.02 0.32 4.83
CA PRO A 140 -10.46 0.61 6.18
C PRO A 140 -9.31 0.67 7.18
N ARG A 141 -8.12 0.17 6.81
CA ARG A 141 -6.90 0.24 7.62
C ARG A 141 -6.23 1.61 7.59
N TYR A 142 -6.44 2.39 6.53
CA TYR A 142 -5.67 3.61 6.26
C TYR A 142 -6.54 4.87 6.18
N LYS A 143 -7.69 4.80 5.48
CA LYS A 143 -8.63 5.92 5.35
C LYS A 143 -7.92 7.24 5.03
N GLU A 144 -8.12 8.29 5.84
CA GLU A 144 -7.50 9.61 5.67
C GLU A 144 -6.24 9.83 6.53
N ILE A 145 -5.59 8.77 7.08
CA ILE A 145 -4.50 8.92 8.07
C ILE A 145 -3.29 9.74 7.59
N CYS A 146 -3.02 9.74 6.28
CA CYS A 146 -1.92 10.52 5.70
C CYS A 146 -2.34 11.94 5.28
N TYR A 147 -3.59 12.34 5.46
CA TYR A 147 -4.09 13.66 5.10
C TYR A 147 -4.18 14.52 6.36
N THR A 148 -3.27 15.48 6.50
CA THR A 148 -3.18 16.33 7.69
C THR A 148 -3.81 17.71 7.48
N GLU A 149 -3.74 18.23 6.25
CA GLU A 149 -4.28 19.53 5.86
C GLU A 149 -5.76 19.43 5.46
N ASP A 150 -6.59 20.36 5.92
CA ASP A 150 -8.04 20.33 5.64
C ASP A 150 -8.35 20.48 4.14
N SER A 151 -7.55 21.27 3.41
CA SER A 151 -7.65 21.37 1.95
C SER A 151 -7.50 20.01 1.27
N GLN A 152 -6.51 19.23 1.71
CA GLN A 152 -6.23 17.90 1.18
C GLN A 152 -7.32 16.90 1.56
N LYS A 153 -7.81 16.93 2.81
CA LYS A 153 -8.91 16.08 3.28
C LYS A 153 -10.20 16.35 2.51
N ASN A 154 -10.55 17.62 2.35
CA ASN A 154 -11.77 18.04 1.64
C ASN A 154 -11.71 17.61 0.17
N TRP A 155 -10.57 17.81 -0.49
CA TRP A 155 -10.36 17.34 -1.85
C TRP A 155 -10.48 15.81 -1.95
N ALA A 156 -9.83 15.07 -1.04
CA ALA A 156 -9.84 13.61 -1.03
C ALA A 156 -11.24 13.03 -0.82
N LYS A 157 -12.03 13.62 0.10
CA LYS A 157 -13.44 13.28 0.33
C LYS A 157 -14.30 13.55 -0.90
N ALA A 158 -14.10 14.69 -1.56
CA ALA A 158 -14.80 15.01 -2.79
C ALA A 158 -14.44 14.05 -3.93
N ALA A 159 -13.16 13.69 -4.09
CA ALA A 159 -12.71 12.72 -5.09
C ALA A 159 -13.33 11.33 -4.87
N LEU A 160 -13.42 10.88 -3.62
CA LEU A 160 -14.06 9.62 -3.28
C LEU A 160 -15.57 9.64 -3.55
N ALA A 161 -16.25 10.72 -3.17
CA ALA A 161 -17.68 10.88 -3.45
C ALA A 161 -17.97 10.91 -4.95
N ALA A 162 -17.14 11.59 -5.74
CA ALA A 162 -17.24 11.61 -7.19
C ALA A 162 -17.10 10.20 -7.78
N ALA A 163 -16.05 9.45 -7.38
CA ALA A 163 -15.83 8.08 -7.84
C ALA A 163 -16.97 7.13 -7.47
N ALA A 164 -17.56 7.28 -6.28
CA ALA A 164 -18.72 6.49 -5.86
C ALA A 164 -19.96 6.81 -6.72
N ASN A 165 -20.24 8.09 -6.97
CA ASN A 165 -21.36 8.51 -7.83
C ASN A 165 -21.21 7.99 -9.27
N GLU A 166 -20.01 8.11 -9.86
CA GLU A 166 -19.72 7.59 -11.21
C GLU A 166 -20.01 6.10 -11.33
N LEU A 167 -19.55 5.29 -10.36
CA LEU A 167 -19.79 3.84 -10.35
C LEU A 167 -21.25 3.47 -10.09
N MET A 168 -21.99 4.28 -9.33
CA MET A 168 -23.43 4.10 -9.15
C MET A 168 -24.21 4.38 -10.43
N GLN A 169 -23.86 5.42 -11.17
CA GLN A 169 -24.51 5.78 -12.44
C GLN A 169 -24.28 4.73 -13.53
N ALA A 170 -23.02 4.30 -13.72
CA ALA A 170 -22.67 3.30 -14.73
C ALA A 170 -23.42 1.97 -14.56
N GLN A 171 -23.74 1.57 -13.32
CA GLN A 171 -24.52 0.35 -13.07
C GLN A 171 -26.00 0.51 -13.40
N ASN A 172 -26.56 1.70 -13.21
CA ASN A 172 -27.96 1.98 -13.52
C ASN A 172 -28.19 1.93 -15.05
N GLU A 173 -27.21 2.37 -15.84
CA GLU A 173 -27.23 2.28 -17.31
C GLU A 173 -27.10 0.84 -17.81
N CYS A 174 -26.24 0.02 -17.19
CA CYS A 174 -26.06 -1.39 -17.56
C CYS A 174 -27.27 -2.28 -17.20
N SER A 175 -28.05 -1.89 -16.18
CA SER A 175 -29.23 -2.64 -15.71
C SER A 175 -30.50 -2.37 -16.53
N GLN A 176 -30.47 -1.51 -17.54
CA GLN A 176 -31.61 -1.21 -18.43
C GLN A 176 -31.72 -2.16 -19.65
N ALA A 177 -30.95 -3.25 -19.70
CA ALA A 177 -31.19 -4.33 -20.66
C ALA A 177 -32.55 -5.03 -20.38
N PRO A 178 -33.28 -5.51 -21.40
CA PRO A 178 -34.64 -6.04 -21.21
C PRO A 178 -34.61 -7.22 -20.24
N VAL A 179 -35.23 -7.01 -19.07
CA VAL A 179 -35.40 -8.03 -18.04
C VAL A 179 -36.25 -9.15 -18.62
N CYS A 180 -35.70 -10.37 -18.67
CA CYS A 180 -36.48 -11.59 -18.94
C CYS A 180 -37.61 -11.70 -17.89
N PRO A 181 -38.81 -12.16 -18.26
CA PRO A 181 -39.95 -12.22 -17.34
C PRO A 181 -39.60 -13.12 -16.14
N ALA A 182 -39.47 -12.50 -14.96
CA ALA A 182 -39.23 -13.20 -13.71
C ALA A 182 -40.47 -14.02 -13.32
N MET A 183 -40.20 -15.24 -12.83
CA MET A 183 -41.16 -16.21 -12.30
C MET A 183 -42.13 -15.63 -11.26
N GLU A 184 -43.30 -16.27 -11.19
CA GLU A 184 -44.46 -15.99 -10.37
C GLU A 184 -44.15 -15.58 -8.91
N LYS A 185 -44.82 -14.52 -8.46
CA LYS A 185 -44.75 -14.01 -7.08
C LYS A 185 -45.28 -15.05 -6.09
N PRO A 186 -44.64 -15.26 -4.92
CA PRO A 186 -45.19 -16.09 -3.86
C PRO A 186 -46.52 -15.51 -3.35
N GLN A 187 -47.46 -16.39 -2.98
CA GLN A 187 -48.79 -16.04 -2.45
C GLN A 187 -48.71 -14.91 -1.40
N ALA A 188 -49.40 -13.81 -1.70
CA ALA A 188 -49.67 -12.75 -0.76
C ALA A 188 -50.49 -13.30 0.43
N ASN A 189 -50.11 -12.93 1.65
CA ASN A 189 -50.77 -13.24 2.94
C ASN A 189 -50.18 -14.41 3.76
N THR A 190 -48.87 -14.65 3.69
CA THR A 190 -48.17 -15.46 4.70
C THR A 190 -47.58 -14.58 5.81
N LEU A 191 -47.42 -15.12 7.03
CA LEU A 191 -46.66 -14.46 8.09
C LEU A 191 -45.27 -14.03 7.62
N TRP A 192 -44.64 -14.83 6.77
CA TRP A 192 -43.35 -14.51 6.16
C TRP A 192 -43.43 -13.37 5.15
N SER A 193 -44.54 -13.19 4.41
CA SER A 193 -44.72 -12.00 3.55
C SER A 193 -44.84 -10.71 4.36
N VAL A 194 -45.47 -10.75 5.54
CA VAL A 194 -45.53 -9.62 6.48
C VAL A 194 -44.16 -9.36 7.09
N PHE A 195 -43.46 -10.42 7.55
CA PHE A 195 -42.08 -10.31 8.04
C PHE A 195 -41.13 -9.76 6.97
N SER A 196 -41.21 -10.25 5.73
CA SER A 196 -40.44 -9.74 4.59
C SER A 196 -40.80 -8.29 4.28
N SER A 197 -42.06 -7.86 4.43
CA SER A 197 -42.46 -6.46 4.25
C SER A 197 -42.03 -5.54 5.41
N LEU A 198 -41.96 -6.06 6.63
CA LEU A 198 -41.46 -5.32 7.80
C LEU A 198 -39.94 -5.20 7.76
N THR A 199 -39.25 -6.25 7.34
CA THR A 199 -37.80 -6.29 7.20
C THR A 199 -37.31 -5.67 5.91
N SER A 200 -38.11 -5.58 4.85
CA SER A 200 -37.73 -4.90 3.61
C SER A 200 -37.40 -3.44 3.85
N ASN A 201 -38.12 -2.75 4.74
CA ASN A 201 -37.84 -1.37 5.12
C ASN A 201 -36.58 -1.24 5.99
N VAL A 202 -36.24 -2.26 6.79
CA VAL A 202 -35.02 -2.31 7.62
C VAL A 202 -33.79 -2.70 6.79
N LEU A 203 -33.97 -3.52 5.76
CA LEU A 203 -32.91 -3.91 4.80
C LEU A 203 -32.69 -2.83 3.72
N GLN A 204 -33.71 -2.03 3.39
CA GLN A 204 -33.61 -0.85 2.53
C GLN A 204 -33.12 0.40 3.25
N TYR A 205 -33.10 0.43 4.59
CA TYR A 205 -32.72 1.62 5.36
C TYR A 205 -31.30 2.14 5.04
N ASN A 206 -30.42 1.28 4.51
CA ASN A 206 -29.06 1.65 4.08
C ASN A 206 -28.96 2.04 2.59
N ALA A 207 -30.04 1.92 1.80
CA ALA A 207 -30.03 2.22 0.36
C ALA A 207 -30.34 3.69 0.03
N HIS A 208 -30.87 4.45 0.99
CA HIS A 208 -31.29 5.85 0.80
C HIS A 208 -30.30 6.90 1.31
N GLU A 209 -29.20 6.47 1.93
CA GLU A 209 -28.22 7.43 2.42
C GLU A 209 -27.35 7.98 1.29
N SER A 210 -27.25 9.31 1.25
CA SER A 210 -26.48 10.00 0.21
C SER A 210 -25.02 9.55 0.22
N VAL A 211 -24.36 9.52 -0.95
CA VAL A 211 -22.93 9.19 -1.06
C VAL A 211 -22.06 10.04 -0.12
N PRO A 212 -22.26 11.37 0.00
CA PRO A 212 -21.52 12.17 0.97
C PRO A 212 -21.69 11.72 2.42
N SER A 213 -22.90 11.28 2.83
CA SER A 213 -23.15 10.76 4.17
C SER A 213 -22.36 9.46 4.42
N GLN A 214 -22.42 8.51 3.48
CA GLN A 214 -21.66 7.26 3.57
C GLN A 214 -20.15 7.53 3.68
N VAL A 215 -19.62 8.49 2.90
CA VAL A 215 -18.21 8.92 2.98
C VAL A 215 -17.87 9.46 4.37
N ALA A 216 -18.70 10.35 4.90
CA ALA A 216 -18.45 10.97 6.20
C ALA A 216 -18.49 9.95 7.35
N GLU A 217 -19.49 9.06 7.36
CA GLU A 217 -19.63 8.04 8.40
C GLU A 217 -18.48 7.01 8.34
N TYR A 218 -18.20 6.47 7.15
CA TYR A 218 -17.13 5.48 6.97
C TYR A 218 -15.76 6.04 7.35
N LEU A 219 -15.43 7.27 6.94
CA LEU A 219 -14.15 7.90 7.29
C LEU A 219 -14.07 8.28 8.77
N GLY A 220 -15.20 8.58 9.41
CA GLY A 220 -15.29 8.82 10.85
C GLY A 220 -15.24 7.57 11.72
N ALA A 221 -15.56 6.39 11.16
CA ALA A 221 -15.47 5.13 11.89
C ALA A 221 -14.01 4.78 12.26
N PRO A 222 -13.77 3.93 13.28
CA PRO A 222 -12.43 3.48 13.64
C PRO A 222 -11.67 2.82 12.47
N VAL A 223 -10.34 2.97 12.47
CA VAL A 223 -9.48 2.27 11.51
C VAL A 223 -9.38 0.79 11.87
N LEU A 224 -9.33 -0.05 10.84
CA LEU A 224 -9.14 -1.49 10.98
C LEU A 224 -7.66 -1.80 11.28
N PRO A 225 -7.34 -2.77 12.16
CA PRO A 225 -5.97 -3.20 12.39
C PRO A 225 -5.27 -3.64 11.10
N ARG A 226 -3.96 -3.39 10.98
CA ARG A 226 -3.18 -3.74 9.78
C ARG A 226 -3.20 -5.25 9.45
N SER A 227 -3.31 -6.10 10.48
CA SER A 227 -3.34 -7.57 10.36
C SER A 227 -4.62 -8.11 9.70
N GLU A 228 -5.68 -7.31 9.65
CA GLU A 228 -6.97 -7.72 9.09
C GLU A 228 -6.99 -7.60 7.57
N ASN A 229 -7.90 -8.35 6.94
CA ASN A 229 -8.10 -8.32 5.50
C ASN A 229 -9.15 -7.27 5.10
N PRO A 230 -8.77 -6.19 4.38
CA PRO A 230 -9.71 -5.14 3.99
C PRO A 230 -10.80 -5.65 3.01
N LEU A 231 -10.49 -6.61 2.14
CA LEU A 231 -11.46 -7.17 1.19
C LEU A 231 -12.54 -7.99 1.92
N GLU A 232 -12.13 -8.76 2.93
CA GLU A 232 -13.09 -9.52 3.75
C GLU A 232 -13.97 -8.58 4.58
N TRP A 233 -13.41 -7.49 5.11
CA TRP A 233 -14.18 -6.46 5.80
C TRP A 233 -15.25 -5.82 4.89
N TRP A 234 -14.88 -5.47 3.65
CA TRP A 234 -15.83 -4.95 2.66
C TRP A 234 -16.91 -5.96 2.30
N LYS A 235 -16.56 -7.23 2.16
CA LYS A 235 -17.51 -8.30 1.84
C LYS A 235 -18.54 -8.52 2.95
N THR A 236 -18.09 -8.52 4.20
CA THR A 236 -18.91 -8.92 5.37
C THR A 236 -19.65 -7.75 6.03
N HIS A 237 -19.03 -6.57 6.12
CA HIS A 237 -19.57 -5.41 6.83
C HIS A 237 -19.81 -4.23 5.89
N GLY A 238 -18.77 -3.85 5.13
CA GLY A 238 -18.78 -2.62 4.34
C GLY A 238 -19.82 -2.60 3.22
N SER A 239 -20.12 -3.74 2.59
CA SER A 239 -21.13 -3.87 1.52
C SER A 239 -22.54 -3.52 1.98
N ARG A 240 -22.87 -3.84 3.24
CA ARG A 240 -24.18 -3.56 3.84
C ARG A 240 -24.27 -2.14 4.37
N LEU A 241 -23.20 -1.62 4.94
CA LEU A 241 -23.18 -0.29 5.58
C LEU A 241 -22.98 0.82 4.56
N TYR A 242 -22.06 0.63 3.60
CA TYR A 242 -21.62 1.65 2.66
C TYR A 242 -21.65 1.11 1.22
N PRO A 243 -22.85 0.79 0.68
CA PRO A 243 -22.99 0.11 -0.61
C PRO A 243 -22.37 0.86 -1.79
N ALA A 244 -22.32 2.20 -1.75
CA ALA A 244 -21.67 3.00 -2.79
C ALA A 244 -20.14 2.86 -2.72
N LEU A 245 -19.59 2.92 -1.50
CA LEU A 245 -18.15 2.80 -1.27
C LEU A 245 -17.65 1.38 -1.49
N ALA A 246 -18.46 0.36 -1.25
CA ALA A 246 -18.11 -1.03 -1.51
C ALA A 246 -17.77 -1.26 -3.00
N LYS A 247 -18.44 -0.55 -3.92
CA LYS A 247 -18.12 -0.60 -5.36
C LYS A 247 -16.78 0.05 -5.66
N VAL A 248 -16.50 1.19 -5.02
CA VAL A 248 -15.20 1.86 -5.13
C VAL A 248 -14.11 0.94 -4.59
N ALA A 249 -14.31 0.35 -3.41
CA ALA A 249 -13.39 -0.60 -2.81
C ALA A 249 -13.10 -1.79 -3.73
N GLN A 250 -14.14 -2.39 -4.30
CA GLN A 250 -14.00 -3.50 -5.25
C GLN A 250 -13.13 -3.11 -6.46
N LYS A 251 -13.32 -1.92 -7.02
CA LYS A 251 -12.55 -1.44 -8.18
C LYS A 251 -11.10 -1.11 -7.84
N TYR A 252 -10.88 -0.35 -6.76
CA TYR A 252 -9.57 0.26 -6.49
C TYR A 252 -8.65 -0.63 -5.64
N LEU A 253 -9.19 -1.49 -4.76
CA LEU A 253 -8.37 -2.42 -3.98
C LEU A 253 -7.86 -3.61 -4.80
N SER A 254 -8.47 -3.88 -5.97
CA SER A 254 -8.00 -4.92 -6.89
C SER A 254 -6.85 -4.46 -7.80
N ILE A 255 -6.52 -3.17 -7.82
CA ILE A 255 -5.46 -2.63 -8.68
C ILE A 255 -4.11 -2.92 -8.01
N PRO A 256 -3.17 -3.61 -8.68
CA PRO A 256 -1.83 -3.76 -8.16
C PRO A 256 -1.06 -2.44 -8.25
N ALA A 257 -0.24 -2.14 -7.25
CA ALA A 257 0.63 -0.96 -7.26
C ALA A 257 1.78 -1.07 -8.28
N THR A 258 2.21 -2.29 -8.62
CA THR A 258 3.39 -2.55 -9.45
C THR A 258 3.11 -3.59 -10.53
N GLN A 259 3.95 -3.61 -11.57
CA GLN A 259 3.93 -4.63 -12.63
C GLN A 259 4.79 -5.86 -12.30
N ALA A 260 5.31 -5.96 -11.06
CA ALA A 260 6.20 -7.06 -10.64
C ALA A 260 5.53 -8.45 -10.71
N ARG A 261 4.19 -8.51 -10.72
CA ARG A 261 3.45 -9.77 -10.93
C ARG A 261 3.59 -10.27 -12.36
N SER A 262 3.46 -9.39 -13.36
CA SER A 262 3.66 -9.77 -14.77
C SER A 262 5.08 -10.28 -14.99
N GLU A 263 6.08 -9.64 -14.40
CA GLU A 263 7.49 -10.04 -14.52
C GLU A 263 7.83 -11.39 -13.85
N ARG A 264 6.99 -11.92 -12.95
CA ARG A 264 7.18 -13.25 -12.35
C ARG A 264 6.55 -14.38 -13.15
N LEU A 265 5.62 -14.05 -14.05
CA LEU A 265 4.91 -15.01 -14.89
C LEU A 265 5.60 -15.25 -16.23
N PHE A 266 6.47 -14.33 -16.66
CA PHE A 266 7.25 -14.38 -17.90
C PHE A 266 8.75 -14.51 -17.57
#